data_AF-D2B9H6-F1
#
_entry.id   AF-D2B9H6-F1
#
_cell.length_a   1.000
_cell.length_b   1.000
_cell.length_c   1.000
_cell.angle_alpha   90.00
_cell.angle_beta   90.00
_cell.angle_gamma   90.00
#
_symmetry.space_group_name_H-M   'P 1'
#
loop_
_entity.id
_entity.type
_entity.pdbx_description
1 polymer ?
#
loop_
_entity_poly.entity_id
_entity_poly.type
_entity_poly.pdbx_seq_one_letter_code
_entity_poly.pdbx_strand_id
1 'polypeptide(L)'
;MNGSLAGFEERRLAELKEHVAARAAAERVGRPRRRIVLAVAAGVAVAAVASVVTASSVGGAAPAYAVTKDSDGIVYVTVRGTVPGGDPDVKGLTRQLQSLNVPAIVDYIPAGQKCKEPRGAIVTDIPGGLYHAPRNIPGDPGAWQMQINTKLFEPGQTFVWTLYVDPVNGWNGTSTILMRDPVAPCELVPDDRPHYLARTPPPWGKATSLGGYQVEGKTVGEVMPEIDKRGLKVTYLVTEPAPDKLRDPDMLYVMYPTKQNTPVGNDWSVWQADELAKGVIRLYVTQKPATPRHR
;
A
#
# COMPACT_ATOMS: atom_id res chain seq x y z
N MET A 1 42.45 -15.24 -18.55
CA MET A 1 41.76 -14.17 -19.28
C MET A 1 40.77 -13.48 -18.32
N ASN A 2 41.18 -12.44 -17.58
CA ASN A 2 40.33 -11.73 -16.59
C ASN A 2 40.36 -10.19 -16.74
N GLY A 3 40.82 -9.66 -17.87
CA GLY A 3 41.03 -8.21 -18.05
C GLY A 3 39.88 -7.42 -18.69
N SER A 4 38.73 -8.04 -19.01
CA SER A 4 37.68 -7.40 -19.84
C SER A 4 36.55 -6.75 -19.03
N LEU A 5 36.21 -7.28 -17.84
CA LEU A 5 35.08 -6.77 -17.03
C LEU A 5 35.40 -5.47 -16.29
N ALA A 6 36.63 -5.32 -15.77
CA ALA A 6 37.07 -4.11 -15.08
C ALA A 6 36.99 -2.86 -15.99
N GLY A 7 37.39 -2.99 -17.27
CA GLY A 7 37.35 -1.89 -18.23
C GLY A 7 35.95 -1.50 -18.73
N PHE A 8 34.93 -2.32 -18.47
CA PHE A 8 33.53 -2.00 -18.80
C PHE A 8 32.86 -1.23 -17.66
N GLU A 9 33.09 -1.66 -16.41
CA GLU A 9 32.59 -0.98 -15.21
C GLU A 9 33.21 0.40 -15.03
N GLU A 10 34.51 0.56 -15.30
CA GLU A 10 35.19 1.86 -15.26
C GLU A 10 34.64 2.84 -16.31
N ARG A 11 34.31 2.35 -17.51
CA ARG A 11 33.69 3.17 -18.57
C ARG A 11 32.27 3.62 -18.19
N ARG A 12 31.46 2.72 -17.64
CA ARG A 12 30.12 3.04 -17.12
C ARG A 12 30.17 4.06 -15.98
N LEU A 13 31.15 3.91 -15.08
CA LEU A 13 31.33 4.81 -13.96
C LEU A 13 31.79 6.20 -14.43
N ALA A 14 32.67 6.27 -15.43
CA ALA A 14 33.10 7.54 -16.03
C ALA A 14 31.93 8.26 -16.72
N GLU A 15 31.13 7.53 -17.51
CA GLU A 15 29.96 8.06 -18.21
C GLU A 15 28.88 8.56 -17.23
N LEU A 16 28.66 7.82 -16.13
CA LEU A 16 27.72 8.24 -15.08
C LEU A 16 28.21 9.49 -14.33
N LYS A 17 29.52 9.56 -14.01
CA LYS A 17 30.12 10.73 -13.36
C LYS A 17 30.05 11.96 -14.27
N GLU A 18 30.23 11.79 -15.57
CA GLU A 18 30.09 12.86 -16.55
C GLU A 18 28.64 13.36 -16.63
N HIS A 19 27.65 12.47 -16.67
CA HIS A 19 26.24 12.85 -16.66
C HIS A 19 25.82 13.58 -15.37
N VAL A 20 26.34 13.15 -14.22
CA VAL A 20 26.08 13.81 -12.93
C VAL A 20 26.75 15.19 -12.88
N ALA A 21 27.99 15.31 -13.37
CA ALA A 21 28.69 16.59 -13.45
C ALA A 21 28.00 17.58 -14.41
N ALA A 22 27.52 17.10 -15.56
CA ALA A 22 26.76 17.90 -16.52
C ALA A 22 25.44 18.40 -15.92
N ARG A 23 24.74 17.56 -15.14
CA ARG A 23 23.49 17.95 -14.46
C ARG A 23 23.74 18.96 -13.33
N ALA A 24 24.81 18.76 -12.55
CA ALA A 24 25.22 19.72 -11.52
C ALA A 24 25.71 21.05 -12.11
N ALA A 25 26.32 21.03 -13.30
CA ALA A 25 26.68 22.25 -14.03
C ALA A 25 25.43 22.97 -14.57
N ALA A 26 24.45 22.24 -15.11
CA ALA A 26 23.17 22.80 -15.54
C ALA A 26 22.36 23.42 -14.39
N GLU A 27 22.46 22.87 -13.17
CA GLU A 27 21.85 23.45 -11.96
C GLU A 27 22.62 24.68 -11.42
N ARG A 28 23.92 24.82 -11.73
CA ARG A 28 24.74 25.98 -11.34
C ARG A 28 24.69 27.14 -12.33
N VAL A 29 24.20 26.94 -13.56
CA VAL A 29 23.92 28.04 -14.48
C VAL A 29 22.66 28.76 -13.98
N GLY A 30 22.92 29.85 -13.24
CA GLY A 30 21.94 30.57 -12.44
C GLY A 30 20.69 31.02 -13.19
N ARG A 31 19.56 30.93 -12.46
CA ARG A 31 18.28 31.60 -12.74
C ARG A 31 18.50 33.06 -13.16
N PRO A 32 18.21 33.46 -14.41
CA PRO A 32 18.21 34.88 -14.75
C PRO A 32 16.94 35.54 -14.19
N ARG A 33 17.15 36.60 -13.39
CA ARG A 33 16.11 37.53 -12.93
C ARG A 33 15.40 38.13 -14.14
N ARG A 34 14.05 38.10 -14.10
CA ARG A 34 13.10 38.70 -15.05
C ARG A 34 13.59 40.02 -15.66
N ARG A 35 13.69 40.07 -16.99
CA ARG A 35 13.41 41.27 -17.79
C ARG A 35 12.48 40.88 -18.93
N ILE A 36 11.33 41.55 -18.99
CA ILE A 36 10.33 41.44 -20.04
C ILE A 36 10.91 42.11 -21.29
N VAL A 37 11.07 41.34 -22.37
CA VAL A 37 11.20 41.87 -23.74
C VAL A 37 10.42 40.95 -24.67
N LEU A 38 9.44 41.52 -25.37
CA LEU A 38 8.72 40.92 -26.48
C LEU A 38 9.72 40.56 -27.60
N ALA A 39 9.69 39.32 -28.08
CA ALA A 39 10.20 38.96 -29.40
C ALA A 39 9.40 37.78 -29.95
N VAL A 40 8.68 38.05 -31.04
CA VAL A 40 8.02 37.06 -31.90
C VAL A 40 9.10 36.33 -32.71
N ALA A 41 9.13 35.00 -32.63
CA ALA A 41 9.75 34.17 -33.67
C ALA A 41 9.10 32.78 -33.68
N ALA A 42 8.61 32.42 -34.86
CA ALA A 42 8.00 31.15 -35.18
C ALA A 42 9.03 30.00 -35.12
N GLY A 43 8.59 28.83 -34.66
CA GLY A 43 9.38 27.61 -34.67
C GLY A 43 8.54 26.45 -34.16
N VAL A 44 7.92 25.72 -35.09
CA VAL A 44 7.19 24.48 -34.81
C VAL A 44 8.18 23.43 -34.33
N ALA A 45 8.09 23.08 -33.06
CA ALA A 45 8.58 21.82 -32.53
C ALA A 45 7.52 21.29 -31.56
N VAL A 46 6.79 20.26 -31.99
CA VAL A 46 5.83 19.54 -31.16
C VAL A 46 6.63 18.75 -30.12
N ALA A 47 6.92 19.40 -28.99
CA ALA A 47 7.28 18.71 -27.77
C ALA A 47 5.99 18.52 -26.97
N ALA A 48 5.59 17.26 -26.73
CA ALA A 48 4.52 16.95 -25.78
C ALA A 48 4.95 17.45 -24.40
N VAL A 49 4.47 18.63 -24.03
CA VAL A 49 4.73 19.22 -22.71
C VAL A 49 3.81 18.51 -21.72
N ALA A 50 4.29 17.43 -21.10
CA ALA A 50 3.70 16.94 -19.87
C ALA A 50 3.80 18.09 -18.84
N SER A 51 2.67 18.69 -18.49
CA SER A 51 2.62 19.75 -17.49
C SER A 51 2.76 19.11 -16.12
N VAL A 52 4.00 19.06 -15.63
CA VAL A 52 4.30 18.64 -14.27
C VAL A 52 3.82 19.74 -13.33
N VAL A 53 2.60 19.61 -12.79
CA VAL A 53 2.16 20.42 -11.65
C VAL A 53 2.86 19.89 -10.40
N THR A 54 4.11 20.30 -10.21
CA THR A 54 4.79 20.18 -8.91
C THR A 54 4.33 21.35 -8.05
N ALA A 55 3.31 21.11 -7.21
CA ALA A 55 3.04 22.03 -6.11
C ALA A 55 4.26 22.03 -5.20
N SER A 56 5.10 23.05 -5.36
CA SER A 56 6.17 23.37 -4.42
C SER A 56 5.50 23.87 -3.15
N SER A 57 5.29 23.00 -2.17
CA SER A 57 5.00 23.42 -0.82
C SER A 57 6.16 24.31 -0.35
N VAL A 58 5.82 25.53 0.05
CA VAL A 58 6.73 26.41 0.78
C VAL A 58 7.09 25.67 2.07
N GLY A 59 8.30 25.10 2.11
CA GLY A 59 8.91 24.52 3.32
C GLY A 59 8.23 23.26 3.85
N GLY A 60 8.45 22.11 3.22
CA GLY A 60 8.07 20.80 3.78
C GLY A 60 8.49 19.69 2.83
N ALA A 61 8.90 18.53 3.36
CA ALA A 61 9.31 17.38 2.55
C ALA A 61 8.31 17.07 1.43
N ALA A 62 8.82 16.61 0.28
CA ALA A 62 7.96 16.26 -0.86
C ALA A 62 6.90 15.24 -0.42
N PRO A 63 5.63 15.39 -0.84
CA PRO A 63 4.56 14.48 -0.46
C PRO A 63 4.88 13.04 -0.86
N ALA A 64 4.35 12.06 -0.13
CA ALA A 64 4.44 10.63 -0.43
C ALA A 64 3.70 10.22 -1.72
N TYR A 65 3.25 11.20 -2.52
CA TYR A 65 2.54 10.98 -3.75
C TYR A 65 2.87 12.06 -4.80
N ALA A 66 2.66 11.73 -6.07
CA ALA A 66 2.75 12.63 -7.19
C ALA A 66 1.50 12.43 -8.07
N VAL A 67 0.96 13.53 -8.59
CA VAL A 67 -0.19 13.50 -9.51
C VAL A 67 0.15 14.30 -10.76
N THR A 68 -0.03 13.69 -11.92
CA THR A 68 0.16 14.33 -13.23
C THR A 68 -1.04 14.09 -14.11
N LYS A 69 -1.36 15.03 -15.00
CA LYS A 69 -2.41 14.87 -16.01
C LYS A 69 -1.80 15.02 -17.39
N ASP A 70 -2.13 14.12 -18.30
CA ASP A 70 -1.72 14.24 -19.70
C ASP A 70 -2.72 15.06 -20.54
N SER A 71 -2.39 15.28 -21.81
CA SER A 71 -3.25 15.98 -22.76
C SER A 71 -4.54 15.23 -23.09
N ASP A 72 -4.56 13.91 -22.90
CA ASP A 72 -5.71 13.06 -23.16
C ASP A 72 -6.72 13.08 -22.01
N GLY A 73 -6.37 13.74 -20.90
CA GLY A 73 -7.21 13.86 -19.72
C GLY A 73 -7.07 12.68 -18.75
N ILE A 74 -6.04 11.86 -18.93
CA ILE A 74 -5.69 10.78 -18.01
C ILE A 74 -4.84 11.36 -16.88
N VAL A 75 -5.31 11.14 -15.66
CA VAL A 75 -4.60 11.49 -14.43
C VAL A 75 -3.85 10.27 -13.95
N TYR A 76 -2.53 10.41 -13.80
CA TYR A 76 -1.65 9.43 -13.21
C TYR A 76 -1.37 9.82 -11.78
N VAL A 77 -1.61 8.89 -10.85
CA VAL A 77 -1.23 9.03 -9.46
C VAL A 77 -0.13 8.02 -9.17
N THR A 78 0.96 8.50 -8.61
CA THR A 78 2.03 7.66 -8.06
C THR A 78 2.06 7.87 -6.57
N VAL A 79 2.11 6.79 -5.79
CA VAL A 79 2.34 6.85 -4.35
C VAL A 79 3.64 6.12 -4.05
N ARG A 80 4.54 6.79 -3.33
CA ARG A 80 5.86 6.30 -2.92
C ARG A 80 6.00 6.44 -1.42
N GLY A 81 6.56 5.42 -0.79
CA GLY A 81 6.76 5.43 0.65
C GLY A 81 5.44 5.23 1.36
N THR A 82 5.12 3.97 1.63
CA THR A 82 4.25 3.64 2.75
C THR A 82 4.99 4.11 3.99
N VAL A 83 4.51 5.15 4.67
CA VAL A 83 4.94 5.38 6.05
C VAL A 83 4.14 4.39 6.89
N PRO A 84 4.76 3.38 7.53
CA PRO A 84 4.04 2.60 8.52
C PRO A 84 3.60 3.57 9.63
N GLY A 85 2.29 3.73 9.81
CA GLY A 85 1.73 4.63 10.82
C GLY A 85 1.80 6.14 10.52
N GLY A 86 2.16 6.55 9.30
CA GLY A 86 2.07 7.96 8.90
C GLY A 86 0.78 8.22 8.12
N ASP A 87 0.10 9.33 8.43
CA ASP A 87 -1.05 9.83 7.67
C ASP A 87 -0.55 10.26 6.27
N PRO A 88 -0.83 9.50 5.19
CA PRO A 88 -0.60 10.03 3.85
C PRO A 88 -1.47 11.29 3.75
N ASP A 89 -0.99 12.42 3.26
CA ASP A 89 -1.79 13.65 3.14
C ASP A 89 -2.97 13.46 2.16
N VAL A 90 -4.00 12.70 2.59
CA VAL A 90 -5.15 12.27 1.79
C VAL A 90 -6.05 13.47 1.48
N LYS A 91 -6.06 14.48 2.35
CA LYS A 91 -6.74 15.75 2.12
C LYS A 91 -6.03 16.53 1.00
N GLY A 92 -4.71 16.57 1.00
CA GLY A 92 -3.91 17.14 -0.08
C GLY A 92 -4.12 16.41 -1.40
N LEU A 93 -4.08 15.08 -1.37
CA LEU A 93 -4.31 14.26 -2.55
C LEU A 93 -5.72 14.43 -3.12
N THR A 94 -6.75 14.46 -2.26
CA THR A 94 -8.14 14.76 -2.65
C THR A 94 -8.23 16.11 -3.36
N ARG A 95 -7.68 17.18 -2.75
CA ARG A 95 -7.69 18.52 -3.36
C ARG A 95 -6.95 18.54 -4.71
N GLN A 96 -5.82 17.85 -4.82
CA GLN A 96 -5.05 17.81 -6.06
C GLN A 96 -5.80 17.07 -7.18
N LEU A 97 -6.45 15.94 -6.86
CA LEU A 97 -7.31 15.22 -7.82
C LEU A 97 -8.48 16.10 -8.28
N GLN A 98 -9.16 16.77 -7.35
CA GLN A 98 -10.26 17.69 -7.67
C GLN A 98 -9.80 18.86 -8.56
N SER A 99 -8.62 19.43 -8.29
CA SER A 99 -8.04 20.49 -9.13
C SER A 99 -7.76 20.05 -10.58
N LEU A 100 -7.69 18.74 -10.83
CA LEU A 100 -7.48 18.14 -12.13
C LEU A 100 -8.80 17.63 -12.77
N ASN A 101 -9.95 18.05 -12.23
CA ASN A 101 -11.29 17.62 -12.63
C ASN A 101 -11.57 16.12 -12.42
N VAL A 102 -10.96 15.51 -11.42
CA VAL A 102 -11.36 14.18 -10.94
C VAL A 102 -12.35 14.39 -9.79
N PRO A 103 -13.63 13.97 -9.91
CA PRO A 103 -14.54 13.97 -8.77
C PRO A 103 -14.15 12.84 -7.83
N ALA A 104 -13.28 13.12 -6.86
CA ALA A 104 -12.71 12.12 -5.97
C ALA A 104 -12.76 12.51 -4.49
N ILE A 105 -12.82 11.48 -3.65
CA ILE A 105 -12.60 11.53 -2.20
C ILE A 105 -11.53 10.48 -1.88
N VAL A 106 -10.48 10.88 -1.17
CA VAL A 106 -9.46 9.95 -0.67
C VAL A 106 -9.54 9.85 0.84
N ASP A 107 -9.70 8.63 1.32
CA ASP A 107 -9.81 8.28 2.74
C ASP A 107 -8.59 7.49 3.20
N TYR A 108 -8.27 7.62 4.49
CA TYR A 108 -7.31 6.77 5.18
C TYR A 108 -8.00 6.03 6.32
N ILE A 109 -7.84 4.70 6.37
CA ILE A 109 -8.41 3.84 7.40
C ILE A 109 -7.28 3.16 8.20
N PRO A 110 -7.14 3.45 9.50
CA PRO A 110 -6.16 2.77 10.33
C PRO A 110 -6.54 1.30 10.59
N ALA A 111 -5.57 0.52 11.07
CA ALA A 111 -5.78 -0.90 11.36
C ALA A 111 -6.95 -1.11 12.33
N GLY A 112 -7.79 -2.09 12.02
CA GLY A 112 -8.94 -2.48 12.85
C GLY A 112 -10.15 -1.54 12.79
N GLN A 113 -10.15 -0.58 11.85
CA GLN A 113 -11.29 0.29 11.60
C GLN A 113 -11.82 0.10 10.17
N LYS A 114 -13.02 0.61 9.93
CA LYS A 114 -13.64 0.74 8.62
C LYS A 114 -14.41 2.05 8.56
N CYS A 115 -14.72 2.54 7.36
CA CYS A 115 -15.74 3.58 7.23
C CYS A 115 -17.12 2.97 7.50
N LYS A 116 -17.98 3.73 8.18
CA LYS A 116 -19.39 3.40 8.33
C LYS A 116 -20.08 3.38 6.97
N GLU A 117 -20.77 2.29 6.68
CA GLU A 117 -21.54 2.09 5.46
C GLU A 117 -23.05 2.15 5.74
N PRO A 118 -23.89 2.48 4.76
CA PRO A 118 -23.52 2.89 3.39
C PRO A 118 -23.03 4.34 3.33
N ARG A 119 -22.02 4.61 2.50
CA ARG A 119 -21.56 5.99 2.22
C ARG A 119 -22.22 6.64 1.03
N GLY A 120 -22.71 5.84 0.09
CA GLY A 120 -23.35 6.28 -1.14
C GLY A 120 -23.83 5.09 -1.95
N ALA A 121 -24.53 5.33 -3.05
CA ALA A 121 -24.94 4.25 -3.94
C ALA A 121 -23.77 3.80 -4.81
N ILE A 122 -23.36 2.53 -4.69
CA ILE A 122 -22.26 1.96 -5.49
C ILE A 122 -22.67 1.88 -6.96
N VAL A 123 -21.80 2.33 -7.86
CA VAL A 123 -21.93 2.12 -9.30
C VAL A 123 -21.30 0.78 -9.66
N THR A 124 -22.12 -0.15 -10.16
CA THR A 124 -21.68 -1.50 -10.53
C THR A 124 -21.25 -1.61 -12.00
N ASP A 125 -21.85 -0.79 -12.87
CA ASP A 125 -21.51 -0.73 -14.29
C ASP A 125 -20.48 0.38 -14.52
N ILE A 126 -19.20 0.03 -14.33
CA ILE A 126 -18.09 0.97 -14.42
C ILE A 126 -17.55 0.94 -15.85
N PRO A 127 -17.49 2.08 -16.55
CA PRO A 127 -16.92 2.15 -17.89
C PRO A 127 -15.49 1.59 -17.94
N GLY A 128 -15.23 0.71 -18.91
CA GLY A 128 -13.91 0.17 -19.15
C GLY A 128 -12.87 1.29 -19.35
N GLY A 129 -11.78 1.25 -18.58
CA GLY A 129 -10.72 2.27 -18.65
C GLY A 129 -10.97 3.54 -17.84
N LEU A 130 -12.07 3.66 -17.08
CA LEU A 130 -12.28 4.78 -16.15
C LEU A 130 -11.13 4.87 -15.14
N TYR A 131 -10.74 3.75 -14.56
CA TYR A 131 -9.53 3.65 -13.75
C TYR A 131 -8.97 2.23 -13.82
N HIS A 132 -7.74 2.05 -13.37
CA HIS A 132 -7.15 0.74 -13.14
C HIS A 132 -6.86 0.58 -11.66
N ALA A 133 -7.02 -0.65 -11.15
CA ALA A 133 -6.53 -0.96 -9.82
C ALA A 133 -5.03 -0.58 -9.70
N PRO A 134 -4.59 -0.07 -8.54
CA PRO A 134 -3.20 0.28 -8.31
C PRO A 134 -2.24 -0.88 -8.69
N ARG A 135 -1.21 -0.55 -9.46
CA ARG A 135 -0.18 -1.50 -9.91
C ARG A 135 1.17 -1.12 -9.33
N ASN A 136 1.93 -2.11 -8.87
CA ASN A 136 3.30 -1.90 -8.43
C ASN A 136 4.14 -1.32 -9.57
N ILE A 137 5.05 -0.40 -9.22
CA ILE A 137 6.00 0.16 -10.17
C ILE A 137 7.21 -0.79 -10.25
N PRO A 138 7.54 -1.33 -11.43
CA PRO A 138 8.72 -2.18 -11.59
C PRO A 138 9.99 -1.45 -11.14
N GLY A 139 10.76 -2.08 -10.25
CA GLY A 139 12.01 -1.53 -9.73
C GLY A 139 11.87 -0.55 -8.55
N ASP A 140 10.66 -0.28 -8.06
CA ASP A 140 10.40 0.58 -6.89
C ASP A 140 9.51 -0.18 -5.87
N PRO A 141 10.11 -1.05 -5.03
CA PRO A 141 9.37 -1.86 -4.07
C PRO A 141 8.61 -0.99 -3.06
N GLY A 142 7.29 -1.15 -2.98
CA GLY A 142 6.42 -0.35 -2.11
C GLY A 142 5.89 0.93 -2.76
N ALA A 143 6.24 1.20 -4.02
CA ALA A 143 5.59 2.21 -4.83
C ALA A 143 4.56 1.60 -5.79
N TRP A 144 3.45 2.30 -5.96
CA TRP A 144 2.41 1.89 -6.88
C TRP A 144 1.86 3.09 -7.64
N GLN A 145 1.25 2.79 -8.78
CA GLN A 145 0.64 3.78 -9.66
C GLN A 145 -0.78 3.40 -10.05
N MET A 146 -1.60 4.41 -10.25
CA MET A 146 -2.96 4.32 -10.73
C MET A 146 -3.19 5.34 -11.84
N GLN A 147 -4.09 5.01 -12.76
CA GLN A 147 -4.55 5.94 -13.80
C GLN A 147 -6.06 6.12 -13.69
N ILE A 148 -6.52 7.34 -13.95
CA ILE A 148 -7.93 7.76 -13.87
C ILE A 148 -8.26 8.59 -15.11
N ASN A 149 -9.24 8.17 -15.90
CA ASN A 149 -9.69 8.91 -17.07
C ASN A 149 -10.82 9.88 -16.71
N THR A 150 -10.51 11.18 -16.69
CA THR A 150 -11.48 12.21 -16.29
C THR A 150 -12.69 12.35 -17.22
N LYS A 151 -12.60 11.88 -18.46
CA LYS A 151 -13.66 12.02 -19.47
C LYS A 151 -14.76 10.96 -19.36
N LEU A 152 -14.55 9.91 -18.56
CA LEU A 152 -15.45 8.77 -18.45
C LEU A 152 -16.38 8.83 -17.23
N PHE A 153 -16.28 9.87 -16.39
CA PHE A 153 -17.22 10.08 -15.30
C PHE A 153 -18.56 10.59 -15.82
N GLU A 154 -19.65 10.00 -15.34
CA GLU A 154 -20.98 10.60 -15.51
C GLU A 154 -21.18 11.73 -14.48
N PRO A 155 -22.03 12.73 -14.77
CA PRO A 155 -22.43 13.73 -13.79
C PRO A 155 -23.00 13.07 -12.52
N GLY A 156 -22.55 13.55 -11.35
CA GLY A 156 -22.99 13.03 -10.06
C GLY A 156 -22.32 11.70 -9.65
N GLN A 157 -21.17 11.37 -10.22
CA GLN A 157 -20.33 10.25 -9.77
C GLN A 157 -19.08 10.75 -9.05
N THR A 158 -18.71 10.07 -7.96
CA THR A 158 -17.51 10.32 -7.19
C THR A 158 -16.68 9.04 -7.05
N PHE A 159 -15.39 9.15 -7.37
CA PHE A 159 -14.38 8.13 -7.15
C PHE A 159 -13.92 8.14 -5.68
N VAL A 160 -14.33 7.12 -4.93
CA VAL A 160 -13.91 6.92 -3.54
C VAL A 160 -12.70 6.02 -3.52
N TRP A 161 -11.59 6.59 -3.07
CA TRP A 161 -10.32 5.90 -2.95
C TRP A 161 -9.96 5.74 -1.49
N THR A 162 -9.79 4.52 -1.02
CA THR A 162 -9.42 4.26 0.36
C THR A 162 -8.03 3.66 0.44
N LEU A 163 -7.15 4.32 1.19
CA LEU A 163 -5.90 3.74 1.69
C LEU A 163 -6.18 3.15 3.06
N TYR A 164 -5.74 1.92 3.35
CA TYR A 164 -6.01 1.29 4.63
C TYR A 164 -4.82 0.49 5.15
N VAL A 165 -4.75 0.27 6.45
CA VAL A 165 -3.77 -0.65 7.05
C VAL A 165 -4.45 -1.99 7.25
N ASP A 166 -3.93 -3.03 6.60
CA ASP A 166 -4.40 -4.40 6.74
C ASP A 166 -4.27 -4.85 8.20
N PRO A 167 -5.36 -5.26 8.86
CA PRO A 167 -5.33 -5.60 10.28
C PRO A 167 -4.60 -6.91 10.56
N VAL A 168 -4.35 -7.74 9.54
CA VAL A 168 -3.53 -8.95 9.67
C VAL A 168 -2.07 -8.56 9.62
N ASN A 169 -1.56 -8.08 8.49
CA ASN A 169 -0.13 -7.94 8.24
C ASN A 169 0.45 -6.56 8.55
N GLY A 170 -0.41 -5.57 8.84
CA GLY A 170 0.00 -4.19 9.07
C GLY A 170 0.53 -3.48 7.82
N TRP A 171 0.34 -4.07 6.63
CA TRP A 171 0.75 -3.48 5.36
C TRP A 171 -0.33 -2.52 4.85
N ASN A 172 0.09 -1.50 4.11
CA ASN A 172 -0.84 -0.56 3.51
C ASN A 172 -1.49 -1.19 2.28
N GLY A 173 -2.80 -1.37 2.33
CA GLY A 173 -3.66 -1.73 1.21
C GLY A 173 -4.36 -0.52 0.61
N THR A 174 -5.04 -0.76 -0.51
CA THR A 174 -5.81 0.26 -1.22
C THR A 174 -7.05 -0.37 -1.84
N SER A 175 -8.17 0.36 -1.86
CA SER A 175 -9.40 -0.03 -2.55
C SER A 175 -10.01 1.18 -3.28
N THR A 176 -10.73 0.90 -4.36
CA THR A 176 -11.32 1.94 -5.23
C THR A 176 -12.76 1.57 -5.53
N ILE A 177 -13.69 2.49 -5.24
CA ILE A 177 -15.13 2.31 -5.45
C ILE A 177 -15.66 3.54 -6.17
N LEU A 178 -16.47 3.36 -7.20
CA LEU A 178 -17.23 4.43 -7.83
C LEU A 178 -18.61 4.52 -7.15
N MET A 179 -18.98 5.71 -6.68
CA MET A 179 -20.27 5.94 -6.01
C MET A 179 -21.04 7.07 -6.70
N ARG A 180 -22.37 7.05 -6.61
CA ARG A 180 -23.22 8.18 -6.97
C ARG A 180 -23.29 9.17 -5.81
N ASP A 181 -23.29 10.44 -6.16
CA ASP A 181 -23.45 11.54 -5.22
C ASP A 181 -24.87 11.56 -4.61
N PRO A 182 -25.00 12.06 -3.37
CA PRO A 182 -23.92 12.49 -2.48
C PRO A 182 -23.17 11.31 -1.83
N VAL A 183 -21.86 11.48 -1.62
CA VAL A 183 -21.04 10.54 -0.85
C VAL A 183 -20.78 11.09 0.56
N ALA A 184 -21.18 10.33 1.58
CA ALA A 184 -20.94 10.67 2.97
C ALA A 184 -19.44 10.60 3.35
N PRO A 185 -18.97 11.42 4.30
CA PRO A 185 -17.60 11.34 4.80
C PRO A 185 -17.32 9.99 5.45
N CYS A 186 -16.05 9.59 5.52
CA CYS A 186 -15.64 8.39 6.25
C CYS A 186 -15.74 8.62 7.76
N GLU A 187 -16.84 8.17 8.37
CA GLU A 187 -16.96 8.03 9.82
C GLU A 187 -16.29 6.71 10.22
N LEU A 188 -15.17 6.79 10.94
CA LEU A 188 -14.42 5.62 11.36
C LEU A 188 -15.17 4.85 12.47
N VAL A 189 -15.38 3.56 12.25
CA VAL A 189 -16.00 2.63 13.20
C VAL A 189 -15.15 1.36 13.32
N PRO A 190 -15.26 0.58 14.40
CA PRO A 190 -14.55 -0.70 14.51
C PRO A 190 -14.86 -1.63 13.34
N ASP A 191 -13.82 -2.32 12.82
CA ASP A 191 -14.01 -3.36 11.80
C ASP A 191 -14.38 -4.69 12.46
N ASP A 192 -15.63 -5.09 12.29
CA ASP A 192 -16.24 -6.33 12.77
C ASP A 192 -16.26 -7.44 11.71
N ARG A 193 -15.74 -7.19 10.51
CA ARG A 193 -15.74 -8.18 9.43
C ARG A 193 -14.73 -9.29 9.71
N PRO A 194 -15.05 -10.55 9.33
CA PRO A 194 -14.08 -11.64 9.42
C PRO A 194 -12.99 -11.47 8.36
N HIS A 195 -11.73 -11.59 8.79
CA HIS A 195 -10.56 -11.67 7.92
C HIS A 195 -10.11 -13.13 7.87
N TYR A 196 -10.30 -13.77 6.72
CA TYR A 196 -9.95 -15.17 6.52
C TYR A 196 -8.44 -15.36 6.36
N LEU A 197 -7.91 -16.37 7.03
CA LEU A 197 -6.47 -16.65 7.09
C LEU A 197 -6.18 -18.04 6.54
N ALA A 198 -5.21 -18.09 5.63
CA ALA A 198 -4.68 -19.35 5.11
C ALA A 198 -3.72 -19.98 6.11
N ARG A 199 -3.70 -21.32 6.18
CA ARG A 199 -2.75 -22.09 7.02
C ARG A 199 -1.31 -22.00 6.51
N THR A 200 -1.14 -21.81 5.20
CA THR A 200 0.16 -21.65 4.57
C THR A 200 0.38 -20.17 4.29
N PRO A 201 1.49 -19.55 4.74
CA PRO A 201 1.78 -18.19 4.33
C PRO A 201 1.97 -18.14 2.82
N PRO A 202 1.68 -16.98 2.20
CA PRO A 202 1.88 -16.81 0.77
C PRO A 202 3.33 -17.13 0.37
N PRO A 203 3.58 -17.57 -0.88
CA PRO A 203 4.86 -18.12 -1.36
C PRO A 203 6.09 -17.21 -1.21
N TRP A 204 5.90 -15.96 -0.80
CA TRP A 204 6.95 -14.96 -0.57
C TRP A 204 7.47 -14.95 0.87
N GLY A 205 6.83 -15.65 1.81
CA GLY A 205 7.27 -15.79 3.20
C GLY A 205 7.80 -17.20 3.46
N LYS A 206 9.09 -17.34 3.76
CA LYS A 206 9.64 -18.59 4.31
C LYS A 206 9.05 -18.81 5.71
N ALA A 207 7.87 -19.40 5.84
CA ALA A 207 7.46 -19.94 7.13
C ALA A 207 8.02 -21.34 7.29
N THR A 208 9.15 -21.39 7.96
CA THR A 208 9.49 -22.56 8.75
C THR A 208 9.37 -22.10 10.18
N SER A 209 8.20 -22.36 10.78
CA SER A 209 7.82 -22.21 12.18
C SER A 209 9.02 -21.82 13.06
N LEU A 210 9.12 -20.55 13.47
CA LEU A 210 10.18 -20.05 14.35
C LEU A 210 11.59 -20.61 14.00
N GLY A 211 12.04 -20.49 12.76
CA GLY A 211 13.34 -21.02 12.32
C GLY A 211 13.46 -22.55 12.39
N GLY A 212 12.40 -23.28 12.04
CA GLY A 212 12.35 -24.75 12.03
C GLY A 212 11.82 -25.42 13.30
N TYR A 213 11.42 -24.67 14.33
CA TYR A 213 10.72 -25.19 15.50
C TYR A 213 9.21 -25.34 15.21
N GLN A 214 8.72 -26.57 15.12
CA GLN A 214 7.31 -26.87 14.86
C GLN A 214 6.40 -26.31 15.98
N VAL A 215 5.57 -25.32 15.65
CA VAL A 215 4.61 -24.70 16.59
C VAL A 215 3.21 -25.31 16.49
N GLU A 216 2.85 -25.89 15.34
CA GLU A 216 1.51 -26.38 15.10
C GLU A 216 1.15 -27.51 16.08
N GLY A 217 -0.03 -27.40 16.71
CA GLY A 217 -0.55 -28.38 17.66
C GLY A 217 0.00 -28.23 19.07
N LYS A 218 0.87 -27.24 19.31
CA LYS A 218 1.34 -26.87 20.66
C LYS A 218 0.47 -25.79 21.26
N THR A 219 0.53 -25.67 22.57
CA THR A 219 -0.05 -24.56 23.32
C THR A 219 0.92 -23.37 23.40
N VAL A 220 0.41 -22.18 23.72
CA VAL A 220 1.24 -21.00 23.96
C VAL A 220 2.29 -21.29 25.04
N GLY A 221 1.90 -21.94 26.14
CA GLY A 221 2.79 -22.31 27.23
C GLY A 221 3.94 -23.24 26.82
N GLU A 222 3.74 -24.08 25.80
CA GLU A 222 4.79 -24.96 25.25
C GLU A 222 5.73 -24.24 24.28
N VAL A 223 5.24 -23.20 23.58
CA VAL A 223 6.03 -22.44 22.58
C VAL A 223 6.84 -21.32 23.24
N MET A 224 6.30 -20.67 24.27
CA MET A 224 6.94 -19.52 24.93
C MET A 224 8.38 -19.78 25.42
N PRO A 225 8.72 -20.92 26.04
CA PRO A 225 10.09 -21.19 26.45
C PRO A 225 11.11 -21.14 25.31
N GLU A 226 10.73 -21.54 24.10
CA GLU A 226 11.61 -21.48 22.93
C GLU A 226 11.76 -20.04 22.42
N ILE A 227 10.69 -19.24 22.46
CA ILE A 227 10.74 -17.81 22.13
C ILE A 227 11.65 -17.07 23.11
N ASP A 228 11.49 -17.31 24.41
CA ASP A 228 12.27 -16.68 25.48
C ASP A 228 13.76 -17.06 25.38
N LYS A 229 14.06 -18.34 25.14
CA LYS A 229 15.43 -18.84 24.92
C LYS A 229 16.13 -18.12 23.78
N ARG A 230 15.39 -17.70 22.77
CA ARG A 230 15.90 -16.98 21.59
C ARG A 230 15.90 -15.46 21.77
N GLY A 231 15.43 -14.95 22.91
CA GLY A 231 15.33 -13.50 23.17
C GLY A 231 14.37 -12.78 22.23
N LEU A 232 13.35 -13.47 21.74
CA LEU A 232 12.37 -12.93 20.79
C LEU A 232 11.21 -12.30 21.55
N LYS A 233 10.63 -11.23 20.99
CA LYS A 233 9.37 -10.67 21.48
C LYS A 233 8.20 -11.39 20.84
N VAL A 234 7.11 -11.56 21.57
CA VAL A 234 5.88 -12.18 21.06
C VAL A 234 4.75 -11.17 20.91
N THR A 235 3.98 -11.31 19.84
CA THR A 235 2.64 -10.75 19.69
C THR A 235 1.67 -11.86 19.30
N TYR A 236 0.38 -11.66 19.54
CA TYR A 236 -0.64 -12.66 19.25
C TYR A 236 -1.59 -12.15 18.17
N LEU A 237 -1.92 -13.03 17.22
CA LEU A 237 -3.08 -12.88 16.37
C LEU A 237 -4.17 -13.83 16.88
N VAL A 238 -5.20 -13.24 17.48
CA VAL A 238 -6.33 -13.99 18.04
C VAL A 238 -7.26 -14.38 16.90
N THR A 239 -7.47 -15.69 16.76
CA THR A 239 -8.23 -16.29 15.66
C THR A 239 -9.26 -17.29 16.18
N GLU A 240 -10.22 -17.60 15.32
CA GLU A 240 -11.23 -18.62 15.54
C GLU A 240 -11.27 -19.57 14.34
N PRO A 241 -11.68 -20.84 14.52
CA PRO A 241 -11.97 -21.71 13.38
C PRO A 241 -13.02 -21.06 12.47
N ALA A 242 -12.80 -21.11 11.16
CA ALA A 242 -13.77 -20.57 10.22
C ALA A 242 -15.14 -21.28 10.35
N PRO A 243 -16.27 -20.53 10.32
CA PRO A 243 -17.61 -21.10 10.42
C PRO A 243 -17.96 -21.86 9.12
N ASP A 244 -17.68 -23.16 9.11
CA ASP A 244 -18.02 -24.16 8.07
C ASP A 244 -17.61 -23.82 6.62
N LYS A 245 -17.91 -24.75 5.68
CA LYS A 245 -17.25 -24.91 4.36
C LYS A 245 -17.10 -23.59 3.59
N LEU A 246 -15.93 -22.97 3.73
CA LEU A 246 -15.49 -21.95 2.81
C LEU A 246 -15.27 -22.57 1.43
N ARG A 247 -15.48 -21.73 0.41
CA ARG A 247 -15.15 -22.07 -0.97
C ARG A 247 -13.66 -22.38 -1.14
N ASP A 248 -12.82 -21.78 -0.30
CA ASP A 248 -11.39 -22.01 -0.25
C ASP A 248 -11.05 -22.94 0.93
N PRO A 249 -10.58 -24.18 0.67
CA PRO A 249 -10.23 -25.13 1.72
C PRO A 249 -9.01 -24.71 2.55
N ASP A 250 -8.20 -23.76 2.08
CA ASP A 250 -6.98 -23.34 2.77
C ASP A 250 -7.25 -22.28 3.85
N MET A 251 -8.42 -21.63 3.82
CA MET A 251 -8.84 -20.54 4.72
C MET A 251 -9.42 -21.05 6.05
N LEU A 252 -8.65 -21.81 6.82
CA LEU A 252 -9.18 -22.57 7.97
C LEU A 252 -9.53 -21.71 9.20
N TYR A 253 -9.04 -20.48 9.26
CA TYR A 253 -9.21 -19.60 10.42
C TYR A 253 -9.73 -18.22 10.01
N VAL A 254 -10.38 -17.56 10.97
CA VAL A 254 -10.83 -16.18 10.86
C VAL A 254 -10.25 -15.34 11.98
N MET A 255 -9.91 -14.11 11.65
CA MET A 255 -9.50 -13.08 12.59
C MET A 255 -10.56 -11.97 12.60
N TYR A 256 -10.93 -11.54 13.80
CA TYR A 256 -11.78 -10.36 13.99
C TYR A 256 -10.94 -9.27 14.63
N PRO A 257 -10.81 -8.07 14.01
CA PRO A 257 -10.01 -6.99 14.55
C PRO A 257 -10.47 -6.56 15.96
N THR A 258 -11.78 -6.61 16.20
CA THR A 258 -12.40 -6.34 17.51
C THR A 258 -12.02 -7.32 18.62
N LYS A 259 -11.48 -8.51 18.29
CA LYS A 259 -11.08 -9.54 19.27
C LYS A 259 -9.58 -9.53 19.59
N GLN A 260 -8.77 -8.65 18.98
CA GLN A 260 -7.31 -8.70 19.14
C GLN A 260 -6.81 -8.28 20.53
N ASN A 261 -7.66 -7.64 21.34
CA ASN A 261 -7.34 -7.31 22.75
C ASN A 261 -7.70 -8.44 23.74
N THR A 262 -8.09 -9.62 23.24
CA THR A 262 -8.42 -10.77 24.10
C THR A 262 -7.15 -11.25 24.81
N PRO A 263 -7.12 -11.35 26.15
CA PRO A 263 -6.00 -11.93 26.87
C PRO A 263 -5.77 -13.38 26.43
N VAL A 264 -4.55 -13.68 25.97
CA VAL A 264 -4.17 -15.01 25.51
C VAL A 264 -3.66 -15.84 26.68
N GLY A 265 -4.30 -16.99 26.89
CA GLY A 265 -3.91 -17.96 27.93
C GLY A 265 -2.80 -18.89 27.44
N ASN A 266 -2.04 -19.45 28.39
CA ASN A 266 -0.99 -20.44 28.08
C ASN A 266 -1.55 -21.74 27.47
N ASP A 267 -2.83 -22.02 27.66
CA ASP A 267 -3.56 -23.19 27.16
C ASP A 267 -4.07 -23.03 25.71
N TRP A 268 -3.96 -21.84 25.13
CA TRP A 268 -4.41 -21.58 23.76
C TRP A 268 -3.56 -22.32 22.75
N SER A 269 -4.18 -22.85 21.70
CA SER A 269 -3.50 -23.59 20.65
C SER A 269 -2.81 -22.64 19.67
N VAL A 270 -1.55 -22.92 19.36
CA VAL A 270 -0.76 -22.26 18.32
C VAL A 270 -0.84 -23.10 17.06
N TRP A 271 -1.27 -22.49 15.95
CA TRP A 271 -1.37 -23.18 14.67
C TRP A 271 -0.42 -22.63 13.60
N GLN A 272 0.14 -21.43 13.82
CA GLN A 272 1.17 -20.84 12.96
C GLN A 272 2.02 -19.82 13.74
N ALA A 273 3.23 -19.58 13.24
CA ALA A 273 4.09 -18.50 13.69
C ALA A 273 4.81 -17.86 12.50
N ASP A 274 4.96 -16.54 12.50
CA ASP A 274 5.79 -15.81 11.55
C ASP A 274 6.60 -14.69 12.22
N GLU A 275 7.62 -14.19 11.51
CA GLU A 275 8.41 -13.04 11.94
C GLU A 275 7.75 -11.77 11.40
N LEU A 276 7.07 -11.03 12.28
CA LEU A 276 6.36 -9.80 11.93
C LEU A 276 7.34 -8.64 11.67
N ALA A 277 8.41 -8.61 12.47
CA ALA A 277 9.52 -7.67 12.35
C ALA A 277 10.76 -8.34 12.95
N LYS A 278 11.95 -7.78 12.67
CA LYS A 278 13.20 -8.32 13.21
C LYS A 278 13.12 -8.51 14.73
N GLY A 279 13.19 -9.76 15.18
CA GLY A 279 13.14 -10.12 16.60
C GLY A 279 11.74 -10.08 17.23
N VAL A 280 10.67 -9.97 16.44
CA VAL A 280 9.28 -10.01 16.87
C VAL A 280 8.56 -11.13 16.14
N ILE A 281 8.11 -12.12 16.90
CA ILE A 281 7.33 -13.26 16.42
C ILE A 281 5.86 -13.01 16.69
N ARG A 282 5.04 -13.30 15.69
CA ARG A 282 3.60 -13.33 15.85
C ARG A 282 3.14 -14.78 15.90
N LEU A 283 2.42 -15.12 16.97
CA LEU A 283 1.77 -16.41 17.12
C LEU A 283 0.30 -16.30 16.74
N TYR A 284 -0.14 -17.20 15.86
CA TYR A 284 -1.53 -17.33 15.49
C TYR A 284 -2.18 -18.32 16.44
N VAL A 285 -3.14 -17.83 17.22
CA VAL A 285 -3.68 -18.55 18.37
C VAL A 285 -5.19 -18.71 18.30
N THR A 286 -5.69 -19.85 18.76
CA THR A 286 -7.12 -20.13 18.95
C THR A 286 -7.37 -20.65 20.37
N GLN A 287 -8.46 -20.21 21.00
CA GLN A 287 -8.83 -20.69 22.33
C GLN A 287 -9.22 -22.18 22.31
N LYS A 288 -9.91 -22.62 21.24
CA LYS A 288 -10.24 -24.03 21.03
C LYS A 288 -9.18 -24.66 20.14
N PRO A 289 -8.77 -25.92 20.39
CA PRO A 289 -7.91 -26.64 19.47
C PRO A 289 -8.54 -26.62 18.08
N ALA A 290 -7.75 -26.28 17.08
CA ALA A 290 -8.16 -26.55 15.72
C ALA A 290 -8.33 -28.05 15.59
N THR A 291 -9.54 -28.51 15.28
CA THR A 291 -9.76 -29.92 15.01
C THR A 291 -8.81 -30.31 13.87
N PRO A 292 -7.92 -31.30 14.05
CA PRO A 292 -7.10 -31.76 12.95
C PRO A 292 -8.07 -32.29 11.89
N ARG A 293 -8.23 -31.59 10.77
CA ARG A 293 -8.83 -32.21 9.58
C ARG A 293 -7.76 -33.13 8.99
N HIS A 294 -7.53 -34.25 9.66
CA HIS A 294 -7.02 -35.44 9.00
C HIS A 294 -8.19 -36.05 8.23
N ARG A 295 -8.20 -35.84 6.91
CA ARG A 295 -8.62 -36.83 5.91
C ARG A 295 -8.09 -36.41 4.56
#